data_AF-A0A8T2SFK5-F1
#
_entry.id   AF-A0A8T2SFK5-F1
#
_cell.length_a   1.000
_cell.length_b   1.000
_cell.length_c   1.000
_cell.angle_alpha   90.00
_cell.angle_beta   90.00
_cell.angle_gamma   90.00
#
_symmetry.space_group_name_H-M   'P 1'
#
loop_
_entity.id
_entity.type
_entity.pdbx_description
1 polymer ?
#
loop_
_entity_poly.entity_id
_entity_poly.type
_entity_poly.pdbx_seq_one_letter_code
_entity_poly.pdbx_strand_id
1 'polypeptide(L)'
;MGPGCTDRALILVDKHPGFLNVNESIRVLNLRKHLKNAGGLNRWLYSLGLEQFMDVFDKGTWGETDLLNLRMDELKRMGKAAVGPRRKLIWAIHHCSQQIV
;
A
#
# COMPACT_ATOMS: atom_id res chain seq x y z
N MET A 1 18.04 33.38 -5.00
CA MET A 1 18.27 32.49 -6.16
C MET A 1 19.31 31.44 -5.80
N GLY A 2 18.94 30.16 -5.84
CA GLY A 2 19.85 29.03 -5.99
C GLY A 2 19.30 28.19 -7.16
N PRO A 3 20.15 27.55 -7.97
CA PRO A 3 19.80 27.13 -9.32
C PRO A 3 18.74 26.02 -9.33
N GLY A 4 17.78 26.17 -10.24
CA GLY A 4 16.88 25.10 -10.65
C GLY A 4 17.56 24.12 -11.62
N CYS A 5 16.75 23.14 -12.04
CA CYS A 5 17.05 22.08 -13.02
C CYS A 5 17.90 20.96 -12.41
N THR A 6 17.52 19.68 -12.39
CA THR A 6 16.75 18.77 -13.26
C THR A 6 16.80 17.42 -12.49
N ASP A 7 15.89 16.47 -12.47
CA ASP A 7 14.92 15.98 -13.42
C ASP A 7 13.95 15.12 -12.58
N ARG A 8 12.66 15.49 -12.51
CA ARG A 8 11.68 14.77 -11.68
C ARG A 8 11.04 13.61 -12.47
N ALA A 9 11.74 13.09 -13.47
CA ALA A 9 11.30 12.02 -14.37
C ALA A 9 11.97 10.66 -14.13
N LEU A 10 12.78 10.49 -13.07
CA LEU A 10 13.60 9.29 -12.91
C LEU A 10 13.35 8.46 -11.64
N ILE A 11 12.08 8.19 -11.26
CA ILE A 11 11.72 6.96 -10.52
C ILE A 11 10.29 6.50 -10.88
N LEU A 12 10.00 6.38 -12.17
CA LEU A 12 9.04 5.36 -12.63
C LEU A 12 9.88 4.23 -13.20
N VAL A 13 10.53 3.48 -12.31
CA VAL A 13 11.14 2.20 -12.69
C VAL A 13 10.02 1.33 -13.23
N ASP A 14 10.16 0.92 -14.49
CA ASP A 14 9.32 0.00 -15.23
C ASP A 14 8.54 -0.99 -14.34
N LYS A 15 7.25 -0.72 -14.11
CA LYS A 15 6.28 -1.79 -13.90
C LYS A 15 5.46 -1.89 -15.17
N HIS A 16 5.80 -2.90 -15.98
CA HIS A 16 4.96 -3.34 -17.08
C HIS A 16 3.53 -3.56 -16.53
N PRO A 17 2.50 -2.85 -17.02
CA PRO A 17 1.16 -2.84 -16.44
C PRO A 17 0.34 -4.13 -16.70
N GLY A 18 0.99 -5.30 -16.64
CA GLY A 18 0.30 -6.57 -16.92
C GLY A 18 0.98 -7.85 -16.41
N PHE A 19 2.19 -7.79 -15.83
CA PHE A 19 2.85 -9.01 -15.35
C PHE A 19 3.45 -8.81 -13.95
N LEU A 20 2.77 -9.36 -12.94
CA LEU A 20 3.35 -9.53 -11.61
C LEU A 20 4.41 -10.65 -11.71
N ASN A 21 5.58 -10.46 -11.11
CA ASN A 21 6.49 -11.58 -10.95
C ASN A 21 5.91 -12.61 -9.95
N VAL A 22 6.46 -13.84 -9.94
CA VAL A 22 5.94 -14.94 -9.09
C VAL A 22 5.91 -14.54 -7.62
N ASN A 23 6.95 -13.84 -7.14
CA ASN A 23 7.01 -13.38 -5.75
C ASN A 23 5.90 -12.36 -5.43
N GLU A 24 5.65 -11.40 -6.31
CA GLU A 24 4.57 -10.42 -6.16
C GLU A 24 3.20 -11.11 -6.19
N SER A 25 3.02 -12.10 -7.07
CA SER A 25 1.78 -12.88 -7.18
C SER A 25 1.46 -13.66 -5.90
N ILE A 26 2.47 -14.32 -5.30
CA ILE A 26 2.33 -15.02 -4.02
C ILE A 26 1.96 -14.02 -2.92
N ARG A 27 2.63 -12.86 -2.88
CA ARG A 27 2.38 -11.81 -1.89
C ARG A 27 0.97 -11.23 -1.99
N VAL A 28 0.49 -11.00 -3.22
CA VAL A 28 -0.90 -10.58 -3.48
C VAL A 28 -1.89 -11.64 -2.99
N LEU A 29 -1.63 -12.92 -3.28
CA LEU A 29 -2.49 -14.02 -2.82
C LEU A 29 -2.54 -14.11 -1.28
N ASN A 30 -1.39 -13.98 -0.61
CA ASN A 30 -1.30 -13.99 0.85
C ASN A 30 -2.04 -12.80 1.45
N LEU A 31 -1.85 -11.60 0.91
CA LEU A 31 -2.57 -10.41 1.33
C LEU A 31 -4.09 -10.59 1.17
N ARG A 32 -4.53 -11.11 0.02
CA ARG A 32 -5.96 -11.40 -0.24
C ARG A 32 -6.54 -12.39 0.76
N LYS A 33 -5.85 -13.51 1.03
CA LYS A 33 -6.26 -14.50 2.03
C LYS A 33 -6.35 -13.88 3.43
N HIS A 34 -5.34 -13.12 3.82
CA HIS A 34 -5.29 -12.42 5.10
C HIS A 34 -6.46 -11.44 5.25
N LEU A 35 -6.70 -10.58 4.27
CA LEU A 35 -7.80 -9.62 4.28
C LEU A 35 -9.15 -10.33 4.32
N LYS A 36 -9.34 -11.42 3.57
CA LYS A 36 -10.56 -12.23 3.61
C LYS A 36 -10.79 -12.80 5.01
N ASN A 37 -9.76 -13.37 5.64
CA ASN A 37 -9.85 -13.94 6.99
C ASN A 37 -10.11 -12.86 8.06
N ALA A 38 -9.60 -11.65 7.87
CA ALA A 38 -9.88 -10.51 8.73
C ALA A 38 -11.30 -9.93 8.55
N GLY A 39 -12.07 -10.37 7.55
CA GLY A 39 -13.40 -9.84 7.23
C GLY A 39 -13.38 -8.59 6.37
N GLY A 40 -12.34 -8.42 5.55
CA GLY A 40 -12.16 -7.31 4.61
C GLY A 40 -11.18 -6.23 5.10
N LEU A 41 -10.85 -5.32 4.19
CA LEU A 41 -9.88 -4.23 4.41
C LEU A 41 -10.26 -3.33 5.60
N ASN A 42 -11.51 -2.88 5.69
CA ASN A 42 -11.93 -1.98 6.76
C ASN A 42 -11.88 -2.66 8.14
N ARG A 43 -12.33 -3.92 8.27
CA ARG A 43 -12.25 -4.64 9.54
C ARG A 43 -10.80 -4.91 9.95
N TRP A 44 -9.91 -5.16 9.00
CA TRP A 44 -8.49 -5.26 9.26
C TRP A 44 -7.85 -3.93 9.69
N LEU A 45 -8.19 -2.81 9.07
CA LEU A 45 -7.72 -1.48 9.49
C LEU A 45 -8.19 -1.13 10.90
N TYR A 46 -9.45 -1.47 11.22
CA TYR A 46 -10.01 -1.29 12.57
C TYR A 46 -9.21 -2.07 13.61
N SER A 47 -8.90 -3.35 13.36
CA SER A 47 -8.14 -4.16 14.32
C SER A 47 -6.70 -3.67 14.55
N LEU A 48 -6.16 -2.87 13.62
CA LEU A 48 -4.86 -2.23 13.75
C LEU A 48 -4.92 -0.84 14.42
N GLY A 49 -6.11 -0.28 14.70
CA GLY A 49 -6.27 1.12 15.13
C GLY A 49 -5.86 2.10 14.03
N LEU A 50 -6.17 1.78 12.78
CA LEU A 50 -5.83 2.51 11.57
C LEU A 50 -7.08 2.99 10.80
N GLU A 51 -8.18 3.24 11.51
CA GLU A 51 -9.47 3.68 10.99
C GLU A 51 -9.37 4.96 10.15
N GLN A 52 -8.40 5.83 10.49
CA GLN A 52 -8.07 7.03 9.73
C GLN A 52 -7.65 6.78 8.27
N PHE A 53 -7.48 5.54 7.83
CA PHE A 53 -7.24 5.20 6.42
C PHE A 53 -8.48 4.65 5.71
N MET A 54 -9.55 4.28 6.43
CA MET A 54 -10.78 3.75 5.83
C MET A 54 -11.38 4.73 4.83
N ASP A 55 -11.41 6.03 5.15
CA ASP A 55 -11.93 7.07 4.26
C ASP A 55 -11.16 7.21 2.95
N VAL A 56 -9.88 6.83 2.91
CA VAL A 56 -9.05 6.82 1.70
C VAL A 56 -9.35 5.59 0.86
N PHE A 57 -9.54 4.45 1.51
CA PHE A 57 -9.80 3.18 0.84
C PHE A 57 -11.26 3.02 0.40
N ASP A 58 -12.21 3.69 1.05
CA ASP A 58 -13.63 3.70 0.65
C ASP A 58 -13.91 4.62 -0.55
N LYS A 59 -13.08 5.66 -0.76
CA LYS A 59 -13.26 6.65 -1.85
C LYS A 59 -12.71 6.20 -3.20
N GLY A 60 -12.12 5.00 -3.30
CA GLY A 60 -11.50 4.50 -4.52
C GLY A 60 -11.54 2.99 -4.62
N THR A 61 -11.28 2.48 -5.82
CA THR A 61 -11.10 1.04 -6.04
C THR A 61 -9.65 0.69 -5.75
N TRP A 62 -9.41 0.05 -4.61
CA TRP A 62 -8.09 -0.41 -4.20
C TRP A 62 -7.99 -1.93 -4.31
N GLY A 63 -7.21 -2.39 -5.27
CA GLY A 63 -6.87 -3.81 -5.39
C GLY A 63 -5.75 -4.21 -4.43
N GLU A 64 -5.59 -5.51 -4.20
CA GLU A 64 -4.51 -6.04 -3.38
C GLU A 64 -3.13 -5.72 -3.97
N THR A 65 -3.02 -5.60 -5.30
CA THR A 65 -1.81 -5.13 -5.99
C THR A 65 -1.50 -3.66 -5.66
N ASP A 66 -2.52 -2.80 -5.57
CA ASP A 66 -2.34 -1.39 -5.24
C ASP A 66 -1.90 -1.25 -3.78
N LEU A 67 -2.53 -2.02 -2.89
CA LEU A 67 -2.12 -2.10 -1.48
C LEU A 67 -0.67 -2.55 -1.34
N LEU A 68 -0.25 -3.58 -2.09
CA LEU A 68 1.11 -4.09 -2.03
C LEU A 68 2.17 -3.09 -2.51
N ASN A 69 1.77 -2.20 -3.43
CA ASN A 69 2.62 -1.18 -4.03
C ASN A 69 2.48 0.20 -3.37
N LEU A 70 1.69 0.29 -2.29
CA LEU A 70 1.45 1.53 -1.56
C LEU A 70 2.77 2.11 -1.04
N ARG A 71 2.95 3.42 -1.20
CA ARG A 71 4.15 4.13 -0.71
C ARG A 71 3.77 5.21 0.30
N MET A 72 4.72 5.53 1.18
CA MET A 72 4.61 6.60 2.18
C MET A 72 4.19 7.94 1.56
N ASP A 73 4.72 8.25 0.38
CA ASP A 73 4.54 9.51 -0.33
C ASP A 73 3.14 9.64 -0.89
N GLU A 74 2.54 8.51 -1.28
CA GLU A 74 1.18 8.45 -1.80
C GLU A 74 0.16 8.70 -0.69
N LEU A 75 0.37 8.06 0.47
CA LEU A 75 -0.39 8.33 1.68
C LEU A 75 -0.26 9.81 2.12
N LYS A 76 0.93 10.41 1.94
CA LYS A 76 1.13 11.86 2.20
C LYS A 76 0.26 12.70 1.27
N ARG A 77 0.25 12.38 -0.03
CA ARG A 77 -0.52 13.09 -1.05
C ARG A 77 -2.04 12.97 -0.81
N MET A 78 -2.50 11.88 -0.20
CA MET A 78 -3.89 11.67 0.22
C MET A 78 -4.26 12.39 1.53
N GLY A 79 -3.38 13.24 2.06
CA GLY A 79 -3.63 14.03 3.27
C GLY A 79 -3.32 13.31 4.57
N LYS A 80 -2.76 12.08 4.55
CA LYS A 80 -2.36 11.36 5.77
C LYS A 80 -0.96 11.80 6.19
N ALA A 81 -0.87 13.00 6.76
CA ALA A 81 0.42 13.64 7.07
C ALA A 81 1.23 12.91 8.15
N ALA A 82 0.56 12.30 9.14
CA ALA A 82 1.21 11.63 10.27
C ALA A 82 2.13 10.48 9.80
N VAL A 83 3.37 10.46 10.29
CA VAL A 83 4.40 9.50 9.85
C VAL A 83 4.19 8.12 10.48
N GLY A 84 3.91 8.07 11.79
CA GLY A 84 3.73 6.82 12.53
C GLY A 84 2.65 5.92 11.93
N PRO A 85 1.41 6.41 11.73
CA PRO A 85 0.33 5.64 11.13
C PRO A 85 0.66 5.11 9.73
N ARG A 86 1.29 5.92 8.88
CA ARG A 86 1.70 5.49 7.53
C ARG A 86 2.73 4.37 7.57
N ARG A 87 3.77 4.50 8.41
CA ARG A 87 4.78 3.44 8.59
C ARG A 87 4.13 2.15 9.10
N LYS A 88 3.20 2.27 10.06
CA LYS A 88 2.45 1.13 10.59
C LYS A 88 1.64 0.42 9.50
N LEU A 89 0.94 1.16 8.65
CA LEU A 89 0.16 0.61 7.54
C LEU A 89 1.06 -0.13 6.55
N ILE A 90 2.10 0.53 6.04
CA ILE A 90 3.06 -0.07 5.09
C ILE A 90 3.67 -1.34 5.69
N TRP A 91 4.15 -1.27 6.93
CA TRP A 91 4.72 -2.44 7.61
C TRP A 91 3.72 -3.57 7.74
N ALA A 92 2.46 -3.29 8.13
CA ALA A 92 1.42 -4.30 8.28
C ALA A 92 1.10 -5.00 6.94
N ILE A 93 1.00 -4.24 5.84
CA ILE A 93 0.80 -4.80 4.49
C ILE A 93 1.97 -5.71 4.12
N HIS A 94 3.21 -5.23 4.29
CA HIS A 94 4.40 -6.03 4.00
C HIS A 94 4.43 -7.31 4.83
N HIS A 95 4.20 -7.21 6.13
CA HIS A 95 4.22 -8.34 7.05
C HIS A 95 3.17 -9.40 6.68
N CYS A 96 1.92 -9.02 6.42
CA CYS A 96 0.86 -9.96 6.03
C CYS A 96 1.07 -10.55 4.63
N SER A 97 1.70 -9.81 3.70
CA SER A 97 1.98 -10.32 2.36
C SER A 97 3.08 -11.38 2.31
N GLN A 98 4.00 -11.38 3.29
CA GLN A 98 5.18 -12.26 3.32
C GLN A 98 4.96 -13.58 4.07
N GLN A 99 3.78 -13.79 4.67
CA GLN A 99 3.50 -15.00 5.43
C GLN A 99 3.37 -16.19 4.47
N ILE A 100 4.30 -17.14 4.58
CA ILE A 100 4.23 -18.44 3.91
C ILE A 100 3.15 -19.24 4.64
N VAL A 101 2.15 -19.72 3.87
CA VAL A 101 1.10 -20.65 4.35
C VAL A 101 1.72 -22.00 4.66
#